data_AF-A0AAU7CIS3-F1
#
_entry.id   AF-A0AAU7CIS3-F1
#
_cell.length_a   1.000
_cell.length_b   1.000
_cell.length_c   1.000
_cell.angle_alpha   90.00
_cell.angle_beta   90.00
_cell.angle_gamma   90.00
#
_symmetry.space_group_name_H-M   'P 1'
#
loop_
_entity.id
_entity.type
_entity.pdbx_description
1 polymer ?
#
loop_
_entity_poly.entity_id
_entity_poly.type
_entity_poly.pdbx_seq_one_letter_code
_entity_poly.pdbx_strand_id
1 'polypeptide(L)'
;MKTFDLAEVRNFAAYLDSQMRLCDNGEGIECSTLDIALQHYAKLCCDYSNEVRQWGREIFTGRVAFDPKVEQAWREEGLRLFSRALEMASHGQSVEGPCYILDGQKLLWAALFKLHRLLDGWVTPKLAVGPSARQGLALNPSAAEEAHRRIDSLPPLPRDWQPVAPHQQALYRKLRTS
;
A
#
# COMPACT_ATOMS: atom_id res chain seq x y z
N MET A 1 9.47 11.54 8.23
CA MET A 1 8.53 10.42 8.50
C MET A 1 7.19 10.87 7.99
N LYS A 2 6.56 10.17 7.04
CA LYS A 2 5.21 10.51 6.55
C LYS A 2 4.21 10.22 7.66
N THR A 3 3.36 11.18 7.99
CA THR A 3 2.35 11.06 9.07
C THR A 3 1.00 10.61 8.52
N PHE A 4 0.78 10.75 7.21
CA PHE A 4 -0.48 10.49 6.51
C PHE A 4 -1.70 11.11 7.21
N ASP A 5 -1.48 12.28 7.83
CA ASP A 5 -2.59 13.08 8.31
C ASP A 5 -3.33 13.74 7.15
N LEU A 6 -4.48 14.33 7.45
CA LEU A 6 -5.35 14.94 6.44
C LEU A 6 -4.64 16.08 5.68
N ALA A 7 -3.72 16.81 6.33
CA ALA A 7 -2.99 17.89 5.67
C ALA A 7 -1.99 17.32 4.66
N GLU A 8 -1.27 16.26 5.02
CA GLU A 8 -0.34 15.58 4.11
C GLU A 8 -1.06 14.98 2.90
N VAL A 9 -2.21 14.32 3.10
CA VAL A 9 -3.02 13.79 1.99
C VAL A 9 -3.54 14.91 1.08
N ARG A 10 -3.99 16.03 1.66
CA ARG A 10 -4.40 17.21 0.87
C ARG A 10 -3.25 17.85 0.11
N ASN A 11 -2.05 17.90 0.70
CA ASN A 11 -0.86 18.41 0.03
C ASN A 11 -0.46 17.49 -1.13
N PHE A 12 -0.55 16.17 -0.94
CA PHE A 12 -0.33 15.23 -2.02
C PHE A 12 -1.38 15.35 -3.13
N ALA A 13 -2.65 15.54 -2.77
CA ALA A 13 -3.73 15.78 -3.72
C ALA A 13 -3.53 17.09 -4.53
N ALA A 14 -3.11 18.16 -3.86
CA ALA A 14 -2.76 19.42 -4.50
C ALA A 14 -1.55 19.26 -5.43
N TYR A 15 -0.54 18.49 -5.01
CA TYR A 15 0.58 18.11 -5.85
C TYR A 15 0.10 17.36 -7.11
N LEU A 16 -0.70 16.30 -6.98
CA LEU A 16 -1.28 15.59 -8.13
C LEU A 16 -2.06 16.53 -9.05
N ASP A 17 -2.85 17.44 -8.50
CA ASP A 17 -3.60 18.41 -9.30
C ASP A 17 -2.67 19.33 -10.11
N SER A 18 -1.63 19.86 -9.46
CA SER A 18 -0.61 20.66 -10.15
C SER A 18 0.07 19.87 -11.27
N GLN A 19 0.38 18.60 -11.03
CA GLN A 19 1.04 17.74 -12.01
C GLN A 19 0.14 17.45 -13.21
N MET A 20 -1.17 17.28 -13.00
CA MET A 20 -2.12 17.12 -14.11
C MET A 20 -2.24 18.39 -14.94
N ARG A 21 -2.32 19.57 -14.30
CA ARG A 21 -2.43 20.87 -15.00
C ARG A 21 -1.23 21.18 -15.89
N LEU A 22 -0.04 20.72 -15.54
CA LEU A 22 1.17 20.92 -16.36
C LEU A 22 1.03 20.31 -17.76
N CYS A 23 0.30 19.20 -17.90
CA CYS A 23 0.10 18.52 -19.17
C CYS A 23 -1.18 18.99 -19.89
N ASP A 24 -2.21 19.38 -19.14
CA ASP A 24 -3.48 19.86 -19.73
C ASP A 24 -3.36 21.23 -20.40
N ASN A 25 -2.47 22.09 -19.90
CA ASN A 25 -2.28 23.44 -20.45
C ASN A 25 -1.28 23.49 -21.62
N GLY A 26 -0.58 22.39 -21.94
CA GLY A 26 0.43 22.36 -22.99
C GLY A 26 1.68 23.24 -22.74
N GLU A 27 1.80 23.86 -21.56
CA GLU A 27 2.87 24.80 -21.22
C GLU A 27 4.08 24.16 -20.50
N GLY A 28 4.12 22.83 -20.37
CA GLY A 28 5.24 22.11 -19.77
C GLY A 28 6.11 21.36 -20.78
N ILE A 29 7.44 21.54 -20.71
CA ILE A 29 8.42 20.75 -21.49
C ILE A 29 8.24 19.23 -21.24
N GLU A 30 7.78 18.87 -20.03
CA GLU A 30 7.54 17.49 -19.61
C GLU A 30 6.41 16.80 -20.36
N CYS A 31 5.48 17.49 -21.02
CA CYS A 31 4.37 16.89 -21.78
C CYS A 31 4.33 17.41 -23.22
N SER A 32 5.51 17.52 -23.83
CA SER A 32 5.71 18.04 -25.19
C SER A 32 5.06 17.21 -26.30
N THR A 33 4.65 15.97 -26.01
CA THR A 33 3.90 15.11 -26.92
C THR A 33 2.77 14.42 -26.18
N LEU A 34 1.75 13.99 -26.93
CA LEU A 34 0.66 13.20 -26.38
C LEU A 34 1.14 11.90 -25.73
N ASP A 35 2.12 11.21 -26.34
CA ASP A 35 2.64 9.97 -25.77
C ASP A 35 3.27 10.22 -24.39
N ILE A 36 4.02 11.31 -24.24
CA ILE A 36 4.60 11.69 -22.94
C ILE A 36 3.50 12.08 -21.94
N ALA A 37 2.44 12.77 -22.38
CA ALA A 37 1.29 13.05 -21.52
C ALA A 37 0.60 11.77 -21.01
N LEU A 38 0.40 10.77 -21.89
CA LEU A 38 -0.13 9.47 -21.51
C LEU A 38 0.77 8.76 -20.48
N GLN A 39 2.09 8.77 -20.70
CA GLN A 39 3.07 8.22 -19.75
C GLN A 39 3.03 8.93 -18.39
N HIS A 40 2.88 10.26 -18.39
CA HIS A 40 2.77 11.05 -17.17
C HIS A 40 1.53 10.69 -16.36
N TYR A 41 0.36 10.62 -16.99
CA TYR A 41 -0.86 10.17 -16.33
C TYR A 41 -0.73 8.74 -15.79
N ALA A 42 -0.02 7.86 -16.50
CA ALA A 42 0.25 6.50 -16.04
C ALA A 42 1.10 6.50 -14.75
N LYS A 43 2.10 7.37 -14.69
CA LYS A 43 2.95 7.58 -13.50
C LYS A 43 2.12 8.09 -12.33
N LEU A 44 1.30 9.12 -12.52
CA LEU A 44 0.46 9.67 -11.45
C LEU A 44 -0.49 8.62 -10.85
N CYS A 45 -1.11 7.79 -11.71
CA CYS A 45 -1.95 6.67 -11.26
C CYS A 45 -1.17 5.66 -10.43
N CYS A 46 0.06 5.36 -10.82
CA CYS A 46 0.94 4.44 -10.08
C CYS A 46 1.38 5.03 -8.73
N ASP A 47 1.81 6.30 -8.72
CA ASP A 47 2.26 7.01 -7.52
C ASP A 47 1.13 7.09 -6.49
N TYR A 48 -0.05 7.52 -6.91
CA TYR A 48 -1.25 7.52 -6.05
C TYR A 48 -1.54 6.13 -5.48
N SER A 49 -1.52 5.09 -6.32
CA SER A 49 -1.77 3.72 -5.88
C SER A 49 -0.73 3.23 -4.87
N ASN A 50 0.52 3.68 -4.99
CA ASN A 50 1.60 3.34 -4.06
C ASN A 50 1.44 4.06 -2.73
N GLU A 51 1.09 5.35 -2.75
CA GLU A 51 0.83 6.14 -1.53
C GLU A 51 -0.34 5.57 -0.72
N VAL A 52 -1.47 5.23 -1.37
CA VAL A 52 -2.61 4.59 -0.69
C VAL A 52 -2.23 3.26 -0.07
N ARG A 53 -1.44 2.42 -0.78
CA ARG A 53 -0.96 1.14 -0.23
C ARG A 53 -0.02 1.35 0.94
N GLN A 54 0.85 2.36 0.88
CA GLN A 54 1.74 2.69 1.99
C GLN A 54 0.94 3.14 3.20
N TRP A 55 0.01 4.08 3.03
CA TRP A 55 -0.91 4.52 4.07
C TRP A 55 -1.65 3.34 4.74
N GLY A 56 -2.23 2.44 3.93
CA GLY A 56 -2.91 1.26 4.44
C GLY A 56 -1.98 0.33 5.24
N ARG A 57 -0.71 0.17 4.82
CA ARG A 57 0.30 -0.60 5.56
C ARG A 57 0.70 0.07 6.87
N GLU A 58 0.83 1.39 6.90
CA GLU A 58 1.17 2.13 8.12
C GLU A 58 0.04 2.04 9.16
N ILE A 59 -1.23 2.07 8.74
CA ILE A 59 -2.38 1.78 9.63
C ILE A 59 -2.36 0.33 10.10
N PHE A 60 -2.16 -0.62 9.17
CA PHE A 60 -2.13 -2.03 9.50
C PHE A 60 -1.05 -2.36 10.54
N THR A 61 0.12 -1.73 10.44
CA THR A 61 1.24 -1.89 11.39
C THR A 61 1.12 -1.05 12.66
N GLY A 62 0.10 -0.20 12.78
CA GLY A 62 -0.13 0.66 13.94
C GLY A 62 0.83 1.84 14.07
N ARG A 63 1.56 2.17 13.01
CA ARG A 63 2.44 3.33 12.96
C ARG A 63 1.68 4.64 12.75
N VAL A 64 0.53 4.55 12.07
CA VAL A 64 -0.40 5.66 11.84
C VAL A 64 -1.79 5.26 12.35
N ALA A 65 -2.48 6.18 13.01
CA ALA A 65 -3.86 5.98 13.43
C ALA A 65 -4.82 6.07 12.23
N PHE A 66 -5.83 5.22 12.20
CA PHE A 66 -6.88 5.32 11.18
C PHE A 66 -7.73 6.58 11.43
N ASP A 67 -7.89 7.40 10.38
CA ASP A 67 -8.81 8.54 10.36
C ASP A 67 -9.78 8.39 9.17
N PRO A 68 -11.11 8.30 9.41
CA PRO A 68 -12.12 8.23 8.35
C PRO A 68 -12.05 9.40 7.36
N LYS A 69 -11.63 10.59 7.79
CA LYS A 69 -11.51 11.75 6.90
C LYS A 69 -10.34 11.60 5.94
N VAL A 70 -9.26 10.97 6.38
CA VAL A 70 -8.10 10.65 5.54
C VAL A 70 -8.49 9.60 4.51
N GLU A 71 -9.23 8.55 4.92
CA GLU A 71 -9.76 7.56 3.98
C GLU A 71 -10.66 8.20 2.93
N GLN A 72 -11.61 9.04 3.35
CA GLN A 72 -12.50 9.74 2.44
C GLN A 72 -11.72 10.60 1.44
N ALA A 73 -10.75 11.38 1.92
CA ALA A 73 -9.90 12.20 1.07
C ALA A 73 -9.15 11.36 0.04
N TRP A 74 -8.58 10.21 0.44
CA TRP A 74 -7.98 9.30 -0.52
C TRP A 74 -8.98 8.87 -1.58
N ARG A 75 -10.16 8.36 -1.19
CA ARG A 75 -11.15 7.84 -2.15
C ARG A 75 -11.62 8.89 -3.15
N GLU A 76 -11.94 10.09 -2.67
CA GLU A 76 -12.37 11.21 -3.52
C GLU A 76 -11.28 11.57 -4.55
N GLU A 77 -10.03 11.68 -4.10
CA GLU A 77 -8.91 12.01 -4.98
C GLU A 77 -8.58 10.89 -5.97
N GLY A 78 -8.72 9.63 -5.56
CA GLY A 78 -8.52 8.48 -6.43
C GLY A 78 -9.55 8.42 -7.54
N LEU A 79 -10.82 8.67 -7.23
CA LEU A 79 -11.89 8.76 -8.23
C LEU A 79 -11.65 9.93 -9.19
N ARG A 80 -11.24 11.10 -8.66
CA ARG A 80 -10.93 12.28 -9.48
C ARG A 80 -9.78 12.02 -10.45
N LEU A 81 -8.69 11.42 -9.96
CA LEU A 81 -7.55 11.02 -10.79
C LEU A 81 -7.96 9.98 -11.84
N PHE A 82 -8.74 8.97 -11.45
CA PHE A 82 -9.21 7.93 -12.35
C PHE A 82 -10.02 8.50 -13.52
N SER A 83 -10.98 9.38 -13.24
CA SER A 83 -11.80 10.01 -14.29
C SER A 83 -10.95 10.80 -15.29
N ARG A 84 -10.04 11.65 -14.82
CA ARG A 84 -9.17 12.45 -15.70
C ARG A 84 -8.20 11.58 -16.50
N ALA A 85 -7.61 10.59 -15.87
CA ALA A 85 -6.72 9.65 -16.54
C ALA A 85 -7.47 8.84 -17.62
N LEU A 86 -8.73 8.47 -17.38
CA LEU A 86 -9.58 7.78 -18.35
C LEU A 86 -9.95 8.68 -19.54
N GLU A 87 -10.23 9.96 -19.30
CA GLU A 87 -10.44 10.95 -20.37
C GLU A 87 -9.19 11.07 -21.25
N MET A 88 -8.01 11.19 -20.63
CA MET A 88 -6.73 11.25 -21.36
C MET A 88 -6.47 9.96 -22.16
N ALA A 89 -6.73 8.79 -21.58
CA ALA A 89 -6.62 7.52 -22.29
C ALA A 89 -7.59 7.42 -23.48
N SER A 90 -8.82 7.92 -23.32
CA SER A 90 -9.82 7.94 -24.39
C SER A 90 -9.41 8.89 -25.51
N HIS A 91 -8.82 10.04 -25.15
CA HIS A 91 -8.25 10.96 -26.12
C HIS A 91 -7.10 10.31 -26.91
N GLY A 92 -6.15 9.69 -26.21
CA GLY A 92 -5.05 8.96 -26.84
C GLY A 92 -5.53 7.87 -27.80
N GLN A 93 -6.55 7.10 -27.41
CA GLN A 93 -7.17 6.08 -28.26
C GLN A 93 -7.84 6.69 -29.52
N SER A 94 -8.45 7.86 -29.41
CA SER A 94 -9.12 8.51 -30.54
C SER A 94 -8.16 9.01 -31.63
N VAL A 95 -6.89 9.20 -31.30
CA VAL A 95 -5.85 9.68 -32.21
C VAL A 95 -4.79 8.63 -32.54
N GLU A 96 -4.83 7.48 -31.85
CA GLU A 96 -4.01 6.32 -32.19
C GLU A 96 -4.40 5.83 -33.59
N GLY A 97 -3.41 5.80 -34.48
CA GLY A 97 -3.61 5.47 -35.88
C GLY A 97 -2.40 4.74 -36.47
N PRO A 98 -2.46 4.32 -37.74
CA PRO A 98 -1.43 3.47 -38.36
C PRO A 98 -0.01 4.07 -38.34
N CYS A 99 0.10 5.40 -38.20
CA CYS A 99 1.36 6.14 -38.28
C CYS A 99 1.96 6.48 -36.91
N TYR A 100 1.25 6.27 -35.80
CA TYR A 100 1.69 6.65 -34.46
C TYR A 100 1.47 5.51 -33.47
N ILE A 101 2.56 4.95 -32.95
CA ILE A 101 2.51 3.99 -31.83
C ILE A 101 2.60 4.81 -30.54
N LEU A 102 1.56 4.74 -29.72
CA LEU A 102 1.51 5.42 -28.43
C LEU A 102 1.81 4.41 -27.31
N ASP A 103 3.09 4.22 -26.97
CA ASP A 103 3.46 3.29 -25.89
C ASP A 103 2.94 3.76 -24.53
N GLY A 104 2.81 5.07 -24.33
CA GLY A 104 2.15 5.69 -23.19
C GLY A 104 0.69 5.24 -23.03
N GLN A 105 -0.01 4.94 -24.13
CA GLN A 105 -1.39 4.44 -24.09
C GLN A 105 -1.50 3.11 -23.33
N LYS A 106 -0.59 2.18 -23.63
CA LYS A 106 -0.55 0.86 -22.97
C LYS A 106 -0.21 0.99 -21.50
N LEU A 107 0.76 1.86 -21.17
CA LEU A 107 1.16 2.15 -19.80
C LEU A 107 0.00 2.75 -19.00
N LEU A 108 -0.72 3.71 -19.59
CA LEU A 108 -1.86 4.35 -18.97
C LEU A 108 -3.00 3.36 -18.73
N TRP A 109 -3.36 2.53 -19.72
CA TRP A 109 -4.37 1.49 -19.53
C TRP A 109 -4.00 0.50 -18.41
N ALA A 110 -2.73 0.07 -18.34
CA ALA A 110 -2.27 -0.80 -17.27
C ALA A 110 -2.34 -0.12 -15.88
N ALA A 111 -2.02 1.17 -15.81
CA ALA A 111 -2.11 1.96 -14.58
C ALA A 111 -3.57 2.20 -14.15
N LEU A 112 -4.45 2.53 -15.10
CA LEU A 112 -5.89 2.67 -14.90
C LEU A 112 -6.51 1.37 -14.39
N PHE A 113 -6.12 0.23 -14.93
CA PHE A 113 -6.60 -1.06 -14.45
C PHE A 113 -6.19 -1.31 -12.98
N LYS A 114 -4.95 -0.97 -12.60
CA LYS A 114 -4.48 -1.09 -11.22
C LYS A 114 -5.24 -0.14 -10.28
N LEU A 115 -5.45 1.11 -10.71
CA LEU A 115 -6.17 2.11 -9.94
C LEU A 115 -7.65 1.73 -9.77
N HIS A 116 -8.31 1.29 -10.86
CA HIS A 116 -9.69 0.80 -10.83
C HIS A 116 -9.84 -0.36 -9.83
N ARG A 117 -8.95 -1.37 -9.89
CA ARG A 117 -8.98 -2.48 -8.94
C ARG A 117 -8.80 -2.05 -7.49
N LEU A 118 -7.99 -1.02 -7.23
CA LEU A 118 -7.81 -0.45 -5.89
C LEU A 118 -9.08 0.25 -5.40
N LEU A 119 -9.75 1.01 -6.26
CA LEU A 119 -10.94 1.79 -5.93
C LEU A 119 -12.20 0.93 -5.81
N ASP A 120 -12.40 -0.01 -6.74
CA ASP A 120 -13.52 -0.95 -6.76
C ASP A 120 -13.39 -1.98 -5.63
N GLY A 121 -12.19 -2.53 -5.44
CA GLY A 121 -11.85 -3.44 -4.36
C GLY A 121 -11.45 -2.76 -3.06
N TRP A 122 -11.89 -1.52 -2.81
CA TRP A 122 -11.42 -0.73 -1.66
C TRP A 122 -11.80 -1.39 -0.34
N VAL A 123 -10.79 -1.64 0.50
CA VAL A 123 -10.97 -2.18 1.86
C VAL A 123 -10.46 -1.16 2.86
N THR A 124 -11.34 -0.73 3.77
CA THR A 124 -10.96 0.13 4.89
C THR A 124 -9.85 -0.51 5.71
N PRO A 125 -8.66 0.11 5.80
CA PRO A 125 -7.55 -0.45 6.56
C PRO A 125 -7.92 -0.57 8.02
N LYS A 126 -7.61 -1.72 8.62
CA LYS A 126 -7.78 -1.97 10.05
C LYS A 126 -6.43 -2.30 10.64
N LEU A 127 -6.21 -1.85 11.87
CA LEU A 127 -5.06 -2.26 12.65
C LEU A 127 -4.99 -3.79 12.68
N ALA A 128 -3.81 -4.35 12.41
CA ALA A 128 -3.59 -5.77 12.56
C ALA A 128 -3.63 -6.13 14.04
N VAL A 129 -4.79 -6.51 14.56
CA VAL A 129 -4.92 -7.27 15.80
C VAL A 129 -4.50 -8.72 15.53
N GLY A 130 -3.24 -8.91 15.13
CA GLY A 130 -2.60 -10.22 14.96
C GLY A 130 -1.62 -10.49 16.12
N PRO A 131 -1.32 -11.75 16.48
CA PRO A 131 -0.58 -12.13 17.69
C PRO A 131 0.79 -11.45 17.88
N SER A 132 1.36 -10.88 16.83
CA SER A 132 2.63 -10.15 16.84
C SER A 132 2.58 -8.79 17.56
N ALA A 133 1.39 -8.29 17.94
CA ALA A 133 1.27 -7.22 18.94
C ALA A 133 1.87 -7.62 20.32
N ARG A 134 2.25 -8.89 20.51
CA ARG A 134 3.08 -9.37 21.64
C ARG A 134 4.54 -8.93 21.60
N GLN A 135 5.05 -8.37 20.50
CA GLN A 135 6.44 -7.88 20.41
C GLN A 135 6.59 -6.37 20.68
N GLY A 136 5.49 -5.61 20.65
CA GLY A 136 5.48 -4.16 20.92
C GLY A 136 5.01 -3.79 22.33
N LEU A 137 4.25 -4.68 22.99
CA LEU A 137 4.17 -4.68 24.45
C LEU A 137 5.49 -5.26 24.93
N ALA A 138 6.49 -4.41 25.18
CA ALA A 138 7.46 -4.74 26.21
C ALA A 138 6.62 -5.25 27.37
N LEU A 139 6.69 -6.56 27.65
CA LEU A 139 6.11 -7.11 28.86
C LEU A 139 6.60 -6.17 29.95
N ASN A 140 5.68 -5.50 30.65
CA ASN A 140 6.02 -4.84 31.90
C ASN A 140 6.97 -5.80 32.63
N PRO A 141 8.13 -5.37 33.15
CA PRO A 141 9.11 -6.28 33.78
C PRO A 141 8.45 -7.32 34.69
N SER A 142 7.37 -6.93 35.40
CA SER A 142 6.53 -7.82 36.20
C SER A 142 5.81 -8.92 35.41
N ALA A 143 5.27 -8.64 34.22
CA ALA A 143 4.66 -9.60 33.32
C ALA A 143 5.68 -10.55 32.67
N ALA A 144 6.91 -10.06 32.43
CA ALA A 144 8.01 -10.90 31.96
C ALA A 144 8.47 -11.87 33.06
N GLU A 145 8.66 -11.38 34.29
CA GLU A 145 9.01 -12.21 35.44
C GLU A 145 7.93 -13.25 35.76
N GLU A 146 6.66 -12.86 35.69
CA GLU A 146 5.54 -13.78 35.89
C GLU A 146 5.49 -14.87 34.82
N ALA A 147 5.77 -14.53 33.56
CA ALA A 147 5.86 -15.51 32.48
C ALA A 147 7.02 -16.50 32.70
N HIS A 148 8.19 -16.01 33.11
CA HIS A 148 9.33 -16.88 33.45
C HIS A 148 9.00 -17.80 34.62
N ARG A 149 8.44 -17.28 35.71
CA ARG A 149 8.02 -18.11 36.86
C ARG A 149 7.04 -19.21 36.45
N ARG A 150 6.09 -18.91 35.56
CA ARG A 150 5.14 -19.91 35.05
C ARG A 150 5.84 -20.98 34.22
N ILE A 151 6.77 -20.58 33.35
CA ILE A 151 7.56 -21.52 32.54
C ILE A 151 8.40 -22.43 33.44
N ASP A 152 9.07 -21.86 34.44
CA ASP A 152 9.89 -22.61 35.40
C ASP A 152 9.03 -23.56 36.27
N SER A 153 7.76 -23.23 36.50
CA SER A 153 6.81 -24.07 37.21
C SER A 153 6.18 -25.18 36.36
N LEU A 154 6.42 -25.20 35.04
CA LEU A 154 5.88 -26.26 34.19
C LEU A 154 6.56 -27.59 34.50
N PRO A 155 5.78 -28.69 34.54
CA PRO A 155 6.38 -30.00 34.68
C PRO A 155 7.32 -30.29 33.49
N PRO A 156 8.42 -31.01 33.70
CA PRO A 156 9.31 -31.39 32.63
C PRO A 156 8.54 -32.17 31.56
N LEU A 157 8.86 -31.91 30.29
CA LEU A 157 8.23 -32.61 29.19
C LEU A 157 8.49 -34.13 29.30
N PRO A 158 7.51 -34.98 28.95
CA PRO A 158 7.72 -36.42 28.85
C PRO A 158 8.91 -36.76 27.94
N ARG A 159 9.64 -37.84 28.26
CA ARG A 159 10.85 -38.25 27.52
C ARG A 159 10.58 -38.56 26.05
N ASP A 160 9.34 -38.91 25.73
CA ASP A 160 8.81 -39.27 24.41
C ASP A 160 8.07 -38.12 23.71
N TRP A 161 8.00 -36.94 24.33
CA TRP A 161 7.32 -35.80 23.73
C TRP A 161 7.94 -35.40 22.40
N GLN A 162 7.11 -35.17 21.38
CA GLN A 162 7.50 -34.63 20.08
C GLN A 162 6.51 -33.56 19.60
N PRO A 163 6.98 -32.53 18.86
CA PRO A 163 6.08 -31.53 18.28
C PRO A 163 5.15 -32.15 17.24
N VAL A 164 3.87 -31.78 17.29
CA VAL A 164 2.86 -32.25 16.32
C VAL A 164 2.99 -31.51 14.98
N ALA A 165 3.46 -30.26 15.00
CA ALA A 165 3.55 -29.43 13.81
C ALA A 165 4.79 -29.75 12.95
N PRO A 166 4.65 -29.95 11.62
CA PRO A 166 5.75 -30.35 10.74
C PRO A 166 6.97 -29.40 10.75
N HIS A 167 6.72 -28.08 10.83
CA HIS A 167 7.79 -27.07 10.87
C HIS A 167 8.56 -27.08 12.20
N GLN A 168 7.92 -27.48 13.30
CA GLN A 168 8.54 -27.58 14.63
C GLN A 168 9.35 -28.87 14.79
N GLN A 169 8.96 -29.95 14.11
CA GLN A 169 9.72 -31.21 14.11
C GLN A 169 11.12 -31.04 13.52
N ALA A 170 11.27 -30.24 12.47
CA ALA A 170 12.57 -29.98 11.84
C ALA A 170 13.54 -29.27 12.81
N LEU A 171 13.05 -28.29 13.58
CA LEU A 171 13.81 -27.59 14.62
C LEU A 171 14.12 -28.50 15.82
N TYR A 172 13.14 -29.27 16.28
CA TYR A 172 13.30 -30.19 17.41
C TYR A 172 14.35 -31.28 17.14
N ARG A 173 14.38 -31.84 15.91
CA ARG A 173 15.40 -32.82 15.52
C ARG A 173 16.80 -32.23 15.56
N LYS A 174 16.99 -31.00 15.04
CA LYS A 174 18.29 -30.31 15.07
C LYS A 174 18.81 -30.11 16.49
N LEU A 175 17.94 -29.73 17.42
CA LEU A 175 18.29 -29.45 18.82
C LEU A 175 18.61 -30.71 19.65
N ARG A 176 18.13 -31.91 19.26
CA ARG A 176 18.50 -33.18 19.92
C ARG A 176 19.81 -33.78 19.43
N THR A 177 20.29 -33.35 18.27
CA THR A 177 21.52 -33.87 17.64
C THR A 177 22.75 -32.98 17.86
N SER A 178 22.58 -31.85 18.56
CA SER A 178 23.66 -30.96 19.03
C SER A 178 23.90 -31.20 20.52
#